data_AF-A0A2Z3IKD8-F1
#
_entry.id   AF-A0A2Z3IKD8-F1
#
_cell.length_a   1.000
_cell.length_b   1.000
_cell.length_c   1.000
_cell.angle_alpha   90.00
_cell.angle_beta   90.00
_cell.angle_gamma   90.00
#
_symmetry.space_group_name_H-M   'P 1'
#
loop_
_entity.id
_entity.type
_entity.pdbx_description
1 polymer ?
#
loop_
_entity_poly.entity_id
_entity_poly.type
_entity_poly.pdbx_seq_one_letter_code
_entity_poly.pdbx_strand_id
1 'polypeptide(L)' 'MRYYFHLTNGHDAIRDEEGTEVSDTQAALTSAMEAIEELRASDPSYSEDWQGWRLEIVDSAGRLIQALPLVDSASH' A
#
# COMPACT_ATOMS: atom_id res chain seq x y z
N MET A 1 14.55 -10.13 0.36
CA MET A 1 13.27 -10.84 0.61
C MET A 1 12.21 -10.16 -0.23
N ARG A 2 11.21 -10.89 -0.72
CA ARG A 2 10.16 -10.31 -1.57
C ARG A 2 8.94 -9.96 -0.73
N TYR A 3 8.46 -8.74 -0.90
CA TYR A 3 7.25 -8.23 -0.29
C TYR A 3 6.28 -7.81 -1.38
N TYR A 4 4.99 -7.98 -1.14
CA TYR A 4 3.93 -7.67 -2.05
C TYR A 4 3.08 -6.54 -1.46
N PHE A 5 2.74 -5.56 -2.28
CA PHE A 5 1.97 -4.39 -1.88
C PHE A 5 0.57 -4.45 -2.48
N HIS A 6 -0.36 -5.05 -1.75
CA HIS A 6 -1.73 -5.20 -2.24
C HIS A 6 -2.57 -4.00 -1.83
N LEU A 7 -3.32 -3.43 -2.77
CA LEU A 7 -4.26 -2.35 -2.49
C LEU A 7 -5.65 -2.95 -2.30
N THR A 8 -6.36 -2.61 -1.23
CA THR A 8 -7.74 -3.06 -1.04
C THR A 8 -8.56 -2.05 -0.26
N ASN A 9 -9.86 -1.97 -0.55
CA ASN A 9 -10.83 -1.22 0.26
C ASN A 9 -11.78 -2.17 1.04
N GLY A 10 -11.51 -3.48 1.05
CA GLY A 10 -12.36 -4.52 1.63
C GLY A 10 -13.46 -5.05 0.73
N HIS A 11 -13.83 -4.33 -0.33
CA HIS A 11 -14.76 -4.78 -1.37
C HIS A 11 -14.00 -5.24 -2.62
N ASP A 12 -13.03 -4.44 -3.04
CA ASP A 12 -12.14 -4.66 -4.17
C ASP A 12 -10.70 -4.83 -3.67
N ALA A 13 -9.90 -5.55 -4.46
CA ALA A 13 -8.50 -5.80 -4.19
C ALA A 13 -7.68 -5.82 -5.49
N ILE A 14 -6.62 -5.01 -5.51
CA ILE A 14 -5.59 -5.00 -6.55
C ILE A 14 -4.36 -5.65 -5.95
N ARG A 15 -4.04 -6.85 -6.43
CA ARG A 15 -2.88 -7.59 -5.95
C ARG A 15 -1.66 -7.25 -6.79
N ASP A 16 -0.62 -6.76 -6.12
CA ASP A 16 0.71 -6.75 -6.70
C ASP A 16 1.26 -8.18 -6.86
N GLU A 17 1.49 -8.59 -8.11
CA GLU A 17 2.07 -9.90 -8.47
C GLU A 17 3.59 -9.84 -8.69
N GLU A 18 4.13 -8.65 -8.97
CA GLU A 18 5.56 -8.45 -9.21
C GLU A 18 6.33 -8.60 -7.89
N GLY A 19 5.86 -7.91 -6.84
CA GLY A 19 6.50 -7.84 -5.55
C GLY A 19 7.84 -7.11 -5.61
N THR A 20 8.15 -6.32 -4.59
CA THR A 20 9.44 -5.64 -4.49
C THR A 20 10.41 -6.45 -3.65
N GLU A 21 11.63 -6.60 -4.17
CA GLU A 21 12.72 -7.22 -3.44
C GLU A 21 13.45 -6.20 -2.58
N VAL A 22 13.31 -6.32 -1.27
CA VAL A 22 13.95 -5.44 -0.29
C VAL A 22 14.70 -6.25 0.75
N SER A 23 15.68 -5.62 1.40
CA SER A 23 16.50 -6.27 2.42
C SER A 23 15.68 -6.68 3.64
N ASP A 24 14.80 -5.78 4.11
CA ASP A 24 14.09 -5.93 5.39
C ASP A 24 12.70 -5.26 5.35
N THR A 25 11.87 -5.56 6.34
CA THR A 25 10.54 -4.98 6.51
C THR A 25 10.56 -3.44 6.55
N GLN A 26 11.59 -2.84 7.16
CA GLN A 26 11.69 -1.38 7.22
C GLN A 26 11.89 -0.76 5.83
N ALA A 27 12.67 -1.43 4.96
CA ALA A 27 12.83 -1.00 3.57
C ALA A 27 11.53 -1.21 2.76
N ALA A 28 10.76 -2.26 3.05
CA ALA A 28 9.42 -2.45 2.48
C ALA A 28 8.48 -1.31 2.86
N LEU A 29 8.52 -0.89 4.12
CA LEU A 29 7.72 0.23 4.63
C LEU A 29 8.09 1.55 3.96
N THR A 30 9.39 1.85 3.81
CA THR A 30 9.84 3.04 3.09
C THR A 30 9.34 3.02 1.65
N SER A 31 9.53 1.91 0.93
CA SER A 31 9.06 1.78 -0.46
C SER A 31 7.54 1.90 -0.57
N ALA A 32 6.78 1.36 0.40
CA ALA A 32 5.33 1.52 0.45
C ALA A 32 4.94 2.99 0.63
N MET A 33 5.58 3.71 1.55
CA MET A 33 5.30 5.14 1.78
C MET A 33 5.63 5.98 0.53
N GLU A 34 6.77 5.72 -0.11
CA GLU A 34 7.13 6.40 -1.36
C GLU A 34 6.09 6.15 -2.45
N ALA A 35 5.63 4.90 -2.63
CA ALA A 35 4.59 4.57 -3.59
C ALA A 35 3.26 5.31 -3.31
N ILE A 36 2.88 5.44 -2.03
CA ILE A 36 1.69 6.20 -1.60
C ILE A 36 1.84 7.68 -1.95
N GLU A 37 3.01 8.26 -1.67
CA GLU A 37 3.30 9.66 -1.99
C GLU A 37 3.31 9.92 -3.49
N GLU A 38 3.88 9.03 -4.29
CA GLU A 38 3.87 9.10 -5.76
C GLU A 38 2.45 9.04 -6.33
N LEU A 39 1.64 8.11 -5.83
CA LEU A 39 0.23 7.98 -6.19
C LEU A 39 -0.56 9.26 -5.88
N ARG A 40 -0.34 9.82 -4.69
CA ARG A 40 -0.95 11.08 -4.25
C ARG A 40 -0.50 12.28 -5.08
N ALA A 41 0.77 12.32 -5.47
CA ALA A 41 1.32 13.40 -6.28
C ALA A 41 0.87 13.32 -7.75
N SER A 42 0.64 12.10 -8.26
CA SER A 42 0.23 11.86 -9.65
C SER A 42 -1.26 12.12 -9.88
N ASP A 43 -2.11 12.08 -8.85
CA ASP A 43 -3.56 12.12 -9.02
C ASP A 43 -4.21 13.24 -8.17
N PRO A 44 -4.82 14.27 -8.80
CA PRO A 44 -5.47 15.35 -8.07
C PRO A 44 -6.79 14.93 -7.39
N SER A 45 -7.42 13.82 -7.81
CA SER A 45 -8.60 13.23 -7.15
C SER A 45 -8.24 12.05 -6.25
N TYR A 46 -6.95 11.88 -5.92
CA TYR A 46 -6.44 10.81 -5.07
C TYR A 46 -7.26 10.56 -3.81
N SER A 47 -7.66 11.61 -3.11
CA SER A 47 -8.44 11.50 -1.86
C SER A 47 -9.83 10.87 -2.04
N GLU A 48 -10.44 11.05 -3.21
CA GLU A 48 -11.78 10.50 -3.52
C GLU A 48 -11.66 9.10 -4.12
N ASP A 49 -10.77 8.90 -5.08
CA ASP A 49 -10.58 7.61 -5.76
C ASP A 49 -10.03 6.53 -4.81
N TRP A 50 -9.14 6.93 -3.89
CA TRP A 50 -8.50 6.02 -2.94
C TRP A 50 -9.08 6.11 -1.53
N GLN A 51 -10.24 6.75 -1.36
CA GLN A 51 -10.91 6.80 -0.07
C GLN A 51 -11.28 5.39 0.41
N GLY A 52 -10.88 5.05 1.64
CA GLY A 52 -11.13 3.73 2.23
C GLY A 52 -10.22 2.62 1.70
N TRP A 53 -9.37 2.91 0.72
CA TRP A 53 -8.32 2.00 0.29
C TRP A 53 -7.14 2.02 1.26
N ARG A 54 -6.50 0.86 1.39
CA ARG A 54 -5.29 0.66 2.17
C ARG A 54 -4.30 -0.19 1.38
N LEU A 55 -3.02 0.08 1.59
CA LEU A 55 -1.91 -0.69 1.07
C LEU A 55 -1.47 -1.71 2.13
N GLU A 56 -1.64 -2.98 1.81
CA GLU A 56 -1.28 -4.13 2.62
C GLU A 56 0.07 -4.67 2.17
N ILE A 57 1.05 -4.64 3.08
CA ILE A 57 2.39 -5.19 2.89
C ILE A 57 2.36 -6.65 3.33
N VAL A 58 2.61 -7.56 2.40
CA VAL A 58 2.58 -9.01 2.61
C VAL A 58 3.94 -9.62 2.30
N ASP A 59 4.43 -10.51 3.14
CA ASP A 59 5.69 -11.23 2.88
C ASP A 59 5.51 -12.38 1.87
N SER A 60 6.62 -13.00 1.46
CA SER A 60 6.58 -14.14 0.54
C SER A 60 5.92 -15.40 1.09
N ALA A 61 5.63 -15.45 2.39
CA ALA A 61 4.84 -16.51 3.00
C ALA A 61 3.33 -16.20 3.04
N GLY A 62 2.92 -15.04 2.52
CA GLY A 62 1.52 -14.59 2.52
C GLY A 62 1.08 -13.97 3.85
N ARG A 63 2.01 -13.63 4.74
CA ARG A 63 1.69 -13.01 6.03
C ARG A 63 1.58 -11.49 5.87
N LEU A 64 0.46 -10.94 6.32
CA LEU A 64 0.29 -9.49 6.45
C LEU A 64 1.26 -8.95 7.50
N ILE A 65 2.14 -8.06 7.07
CA ILE A 65 3.15 -7.42 7.90
C ILE A 65 2.63 -6.08 8.42
N GLN A 66 2.06 -5.27 7.53
CA GLN A 66 1.52 -3.95 7.85
C GLN A 66 0.40 -3.60 6.87
N ALA A 67 -0.56 -2.79 7.29
CA ALA A 67 -1.53 -2.16 6.41
C ALA A 67 -1.51 -0.65 6.66
N LEU A 68 -1.40 0.14 5.61
CA LEU A 68 -1.34 1.60 5.65
C LEU A 68 -2.53 2.17 4.89
N PRO A 69 -3.36 3.04 5.50
CA PRO A 69 -4.42 3.72 4.76
C PRO A 69 -3.80 4.63 3.68
N LEU A 70 -4.37 4.63 2.48
CA LEU A 70 -3.92 5.50 1.38
C LEU A 70 -4.33 6.96 1.62
N VAL A 71 -5.55 7.13 2.11
CA VAL A 71 -6.09 8.43 2.50
C VAL A 71 -6.29 8.39 4.00
N ASP A 72 -5.69 9.34 4.71
CA ASP A 72 -6.04 9.59 6.10
C ASP A 72 -7.55 9.85 6.16
N SER A 73 -8.27 8.96 6.83
CA SER A 73 -9.62 9.25 7.31
C SER A 73 -9.48 10.28 8.43
N ALA A 74 -9.14 11.52 8.05
CA ALA A 74 -9.21 12.66 8.93
C ALA A 74 -10.59 12.63 9.57
N SER A 75 -10.62 12.36 10.87
CA SER A 75 -11.83 12.39 11.67
C SER A 75 -12.47 13.76 11.46
N HIS A 76 -13.68 13.74 10.90
CA HIS A 76 -14.53 14.91 10.73
C HIS A 76 -14.90 15.49 12.09
#